data_AF-A0A1G5X8L0-F1
#
_entry.id   AF-A0A1G5X8L0-F1
#
_cell.length_a   1.000
_cell.length_b   1.000
_cell.length_c   1.000
_cell.angle_alpha   90.00
_cell.angle_beta   90.00
_cell.angle_gamma   90.00
#
_symmetry.space_group_name_H-M   'P 1'
#
loop_
_entity.id
_entity.type
_entity.pdbx_description
1 polymer ?
#
loop_
_entity_poly.entity_id
_entity_poly.type
_entity_poly.pdbx_seq_one_letter_code
_entity_poly.pdbx_strand_id
1 'polypeptide(L)'
;MKDINDSKKHIAMYIGSLSKGGAEHVMCNLAEYFFLEGYKVTIVTTYYEDDEYELSNAFWKRSIDSSADNKYLPTDVINSKDMPREVFLLDEDNCPGIRRVFSGLMPSDRKGRLYNFLARTKKLEDIWADLRPDLILSFIGKNNIMALQTARKFGIPVVVSVRANPPMEYYTKTLKTMANKLFPQAAGVVLQTTGAAEFFDEKVREKCHVLPNSVSEEFIAREVVPFENRTKTIVSVGRLDNNKNQGILIRAFGRLMDKYPDYKLVIIGDGDCRGEYTRLAGETPEPTRIEFTGNIGNVADRISDAKIYVLTSKEEGLPNALIEAMALGLVTISTDCPCGGPADIISDGDNGILIPMGTDEEMENSLVSALDRAMSDDSLARRLSENALSVREKYSPAIINALWKDYFEKVMSEEVVAEKSKMQTLIEYVKQFISFGLIGGLNTFLSLGIYWFVIYLGGHYLLANAIAFAITVFISYVLNNIFTFKGEGKAEWSLKTLFKVYVSYSITGLFLTSFLLWIWTDCLGINENIAPIINLFFTIPLNFLLNKFWAYKKN
;
A
#
# COMPACT_ATOMS: atom_id res chain seq x y z
N MET A 1 2.81 28.08 14.89
CA MET A 1 3.94 27.42 15.59
C MET A 1 3.41 26.06 16.01
N LYS A 2 3.98 24.97 15.48
CA LYS A 2 3.70 23.62 16.02
C LYS A 2 4.27 23.60 17.43
N ASP A 3 3.44 23.31 18.43
CA ASP A 3 3.91 23.08 19.78
C ASP A 3 4.93 21.93 19.76
N ILE A 4 6.11 22.22 20.29
CA ILE A 4 7.31 21.36 20.25
C ILE A 4 7.21 20.23 21.31
N ASN A 5 6.03 19.98 21.87
CA ASN A 5 5.83 19.08 23.01
C ASN A 5 4.99 17.81 22.72
N ASP A 6 4.73 17.44 21.45
CA ASP A 6 3.80 16.34 21.11
C ASP A 6 4.22 15.43 19.92
N SER A 7 5.51 15.38 19.56
CA SER A 7 5.95 14.92 18.22
C SER A 7 6.07 13.41 18.00
N LYS A 8 5.18 12.57 18.52
CA LYS A 8 5.16 11.14 18.14
C LYS A 8 4.63 11.00 16.71
N LYS A 9 5.35 10.27 15.84
CA LYS A 9 4.85 9.91 14.50
C LYS A 9 3.55 9.12 14.64
N HIS A 10 2.54 9.46 13.85
CA HIS A 10 1.21 8.87 13.91
C HIS A 10 0.95 7.94 12.71
N ILE A 11 0.71 6.66 12.99
CA ILE A 11 0.32 5.65 12.01
C ILE A 11 -1.16 5.31 12.21
N ALA A 12 -1.94 5.44 11.14
CA ALA A 12 -3.30 4.92 11.08
C ALA A 12 -3.35 3.60 10.31
N MET A 13 -3.98 2.58 10.90
CA MET A 13 -4.03 1.21 10.38
C MET A 13 -5.46 0.84 10.00
N TYR A 14 -5.74 0.67 8.71
CA TYR A 14 -7.10 0.48 8.18
C TYR A 14 -7.38 -0.96 7.73
N ILE A 15 -8.40 -1.60 8.31
CA ILE A 15 -8.84 -2.96 8.00
C ILE A 15 -10.36 -3.11 8.20
N GLY A 16 -10.94 -4.23 7.76
CA GLY A 16 -12.39 -4.49 7.87
C GLY A 16 -12.85 -4.67 9.33
N SER A 17 -12.22 -5.59 10.05
CA SER A 17 -12.45 -5.91 11.47
C SER A 17 -11.15 -6.49 12.05
N LEU A 18 -11.12 -6.86 13.33
CA LEU A 18 -9.99 -7.57 13.94
C LEU A 18 -10.29 -9.05 14.21
N SER A 19 -11.18 -9.66 13.41
CA SER A 19 -11.52 -11.09 13.49
C SER A 19 -10.29 -12.01 13.44
N LYS A 20 -10.40 -13.27 13.86
CA LYS A 20 -9.28 -14.25 13.89
C LYS A 20 -8.79 -14.75 12.51
N GLY A 21 -8.42 -13.84 11.63
CA GLY A 21 -7.76 -14.09 10.34
C GLY A 21 -6.25 -13.81 10.38
N GLY A 22 -5.54 -14.21 9.33
CA GLY A 22 -4.08 -14.04 9.24
C GLY A 22 -3.64 -12.60 9.01
N ALA A 23 -4.42 -11.81 8.25
CA ALA A 23 -4.10 -10.40 8.01
C ALA A 23 -4.35 -9.54 9.26
N GLU A 24 -5.43 -9.84 9.98
CA GLU A 24 -5.81 -9.22 11.24
C GLU A 24 -4.77 -9.49 12.33
N HIS A 25 -4.26 -10.72 12.41
CA HIS A 25 -3.17 -11.06 13.34
C HIS A 25 -1.93 -10.19 13.10
N VAL A 26 -1.50 -10.06 11.84
CA VAL A 26 -0.35 -9.21 11.49
C VAL A 26 -0.63 -7.74 11.77
N MET A 27 -1.85 -7.26 11.51
CA MET A 27 -2.24 -5.89 11.84
C MET A 27 -2.13 -5.63 13.35
N CYS A 28 -2.62 -6.55 14.19
CA CYS A 28 -2.55 -6.43 15.65
C CYS A 28 -1.10 -6.46 16.14
N ASN A 29 -0.28 -7.36 15.61
CA ASN A 29 1.14 -7.44 15.96
C ASN A 29 1.90 -6.15 15.60
N LEU A 30 1.70 -5.63 14.39
CA LEU A 30 2.31 -4.37 13.97
C LEU A 30 1.82 -3.20 14.82
N ALA A 31 0.52 -3.14 15.15
CA ALA A 31 -0.03 -2.08 15.98
C ALA A 31 0.63 -2.03 17.37
N GLU A 32 0.78 -3.20 18.02
CA GLU A 32 1.49 -3.32 19.30
C GLU A 32 2.95 -2.94 19.17
N TYR A 33 3.64 -3.47 18.16
CA TYR A 33 5.05 -3.18 17.93
C TYR A 33 5.30 -1.68 17.75
N PHE A 34 4.59 -1.02 16.83
CA PHE A 34 4.77 0.42 16.58
C PHE A 34 4.41 1.26 17.82
N PHE A 35 3.39 0.87 18.57
CA PHE A 35 3.04 1.54 19.82
C PHE A 35 4.19 1.46 20.84
N LEU A 36 4.77 0.27 21.03
CA LEU A 36 5.92 0.06 21.93
C LEU A 36 7.18 0.81 21.46
N GLU A 37 7.37 0.95 20.15
CA GLU A 37 8.43 1.77 19.55
C GLU A 37 8.18 3.29 19.68
N GLY A 38 7.10 3.69 20.36
CA GLY A 38 6.82 5.09 20.69
C GLY A 38 5.99 5.84 19.65
N TYR A 39 5.39 5.16 18.68
CA TYR A 39 4.48 5.77 17.72
C TYR A 39 3.09 5.98 18.33
N LYS A 40 2.37 6.98 17.84
CA LYS A 40 0.92 7.06 18.03
C LYS A 40 0.28 6.10 17.03
N VAL A 41 -0.57 5.19 17.49
CA VAL A 41 -1.22 4.18 16.64
C VAL A 41 -2.73 4.29 16.77
N THR A 42 -3.42 4.40 15.62
CA THR A 42 -4.88 4.36 15.55
C THR A 42 -5.32 3.27 14.58
N ILE A 43 -6.10 2.30 15.04
CA ILE A 43 -6.72 1.29 14.20
C ILE A 43 -8.09 1.80 13.72
N VAL A 44 -8.30 1.82 12.42
CA VAL A 44 -9.58 2.15 11.80
C VAL A 44 -10.21 0.85 11.29
N THR A 45 -11.37 0.49 11.84
CA THR A 45 -12.13 -0.70 11.42
C THR A 45 -13.48 -0.34 10.86
N THR A 46 -13.99 -1.13 9.91
CA THR A 46 -15.38 -0.97 9.44
C THR A 46 -16.37 -1.57 10.43
N TYR A 47 -16.01 -2.72 11.01
CA TYR A 47 -16.88 -3.55 11.85
C TYR A 47 -16.22 -3.90 13.18
N TYR A 48 -17.05 -4.34 14.13
CA TYR A 48 -16.64 -5.00 15.36
C TYR A 48 -17.26 -6.40 15.42
N GLU A 49 -16.44 -7.44 15.53
CA GLU A 49 -16.90 -8.84 15.61
C GLU A 49 -16.89 -9.39 17.05
N ASP A 50 -17.63 -10.47 17.29
CA ASP A 50 -17.73 -11.09 18.63
C ASP A 50 -16.45 -11.88 19.01
N ASP A 51 -15.64 -12.25 18.02
CA ASP A 51 -14.38 -13.00 18.18
C ASP A 51 -13.25 -12.29 17.41
N GLU A 52 -12.59 -11.36 18.10
CA GLU A 52 -11.47 -10.56 17.58
C GLU A 52 -10.19 -10.82 18.39
N TYR A 53 -9.02 -10.51 17.80
CA TYR A 53 -7.77 -10.46 18.56
C TYR A 53 -7.81 -9.32 19.57
N GLU A 54 -7.35 -9.60 20.79
CA GLU A 54 -7.19 -8.59 21.83
C GLU A 54 -5.78 -7.99 21.77
N LEU A 55 -5.70 -6.67 21.96
CA LEU A 55 -4.44 -5.95 22.06
C LEU A 55 -4.20 -5.61 23.54
N SER A 56 -3.00 -5.88 24.03
CA SER A 56 -2.59 -5.59 25.40
C SER A 56 -2.62 -4.10 25.71
N ASN A 57 -2.33 -3.26 24.72
CA ASN A 57 -2.35 -1.80 24.84
C ASN A 57 -3.60 -1.18 24.19
N ALA A 58 -4.69 -1.95 24.02
CA ALA A 58 -5.97 -1.46 23.51
C ALA A 58 -6.62 -0.44 24.45
N PHE A 59 -7.11 0.66 23.88
CA PHE A 59 -7.93 1.65 24.60
C PHE A 59 -9.42 1.57 24.22
N TRP A 60 -9.89 0.33 24.00
CA TRP A 60 -11.30 0.00 23.89
C TRP A 60 -11.59 -1.25 24.70
N LYS A 61 -12.82 -1.37 25.22
CA LYS A 61 -13.26 -2.54 25.99
C LYS A 61 -14.54 -3.12 25.40
N ARG A 62 -14.65 -4.45 25.48
CA ARG A 62 -15.84 -5.22 25.05
C ARG A 62 -17.02 -5.02 26.00
N SER A 63 -16.74 -4.94 27.29
CA SER A 63 -17.72 -4.71 28.35
C SER A 63 -17.03 -4.05 29.53
N ILE A 64 -17.80 -3.35 30.36
CA ILE A 64 -17.33 -2.71 31.58
C ILE A 64 -18.11 -3.28 32.75
N ASP A 65 -17.41 -3.67 33.82
CA ASP A 65 -18.07 -3.99 35.09
C ASP A 65 -18.62 -2.71 35.71
N SER A 66 -19.91 -2.74 36.04
CA SER A 66 -20.83 -1.61 36.29
C SER A 66 -20.50 -0.67 37.48
N SER A 67 -19.24 -0.49 37.87
CA SER A 67 -18.88 0.46 38.94
C SER A 67 -17.46 1.08 38.91
N ALA A 68 -16.60 0.83 37.91
CA ALA A 68 -15.19 1.27 38.00
C ALA A 68 -14.69 2.27 36.93
N ASP A 69 -15.34 2.39 35.76
CA ASP A 69 -14.71 3.03 34.59
C ASP A 69 -15.60 4.05 33.88
N ASN A 70 -16.04 5.11 34.59
CA ASN A 70 -16.83 6.22 34.03
C ASN A 70 -16.15 7.01 32.89
N LYS A 71 -14.92 6.67 32.50
CA LYS A 71 -14.14 7.33 31.44
C LYS A 71 -14.42 6.79 30.04
N TYR A 72 -14.99 5.60 29.95
CA TYR A 72 -15.31 5.00 28.66
C TYR A 72 -16.76 5.31 28.30
N LEU A 73 -16.97 5.75 27.06
CA LEU A 73 -18.28 6.05 26.50
C LEU A 73 -18.79 4.86 25.67
N PRO A 74 -20.06 4.48 25.83
CA PRO A 74 -20.68 3.51 24.94
C PRO A 74 -20.71 4.08 23.52
N THR A 75 -20.24 3.29 22.56
CA THR A 75 -20.22 3.63 21.15
C THR A 75 -20.95 2.54 20.37
N ASP A 76 -22.04 2.93 19.72
CA ASP A 76 -22.78 2.05 18.83
C ASP A 76 -21.99 1.77 17.55
N VAL A 77 -21.82 0.48 17.26
CA VAL A 77 -21.13 -0.03 16.08
C VAL A 77 -21.94 -1.16 15.45
N ILE A 78 -21.41 -1.71 14.36
CA ILE A 78 -22.01 -2.86 13.67
C ILE A 78 -20.98 -3.95 13.44
N ASN A 79 -21.44 -5.18 13.37
CA ASN A 79 -20.65 -6.28 12.82
C ASN A 79 -20.85 -6.40 11.29
N SER A 80 -20.13 -7.33 10.67
CA SER A 80 -20.20 -7.63 9.23
C SER A 80 -21.58 -8.11 8.76
N LYS A 81 -22.45 -8.54 9.68
CA LYS A 81 -23.84 -8.96 9.43
C LYS A 81 -24.84 -7.83 9.66
N ASP A 82 -24.37 -6.59 9.79
CA ASP A 82 -25.19 -5.39 10.04
C ASP A 82 -25.99 -5.43 11.35
N MET A 83 -25.59 -6.28 12.30
CA MET A 83 -26.19 -6.30 13.63
C MET A 83 -25.53 -5.24 14.53
N PRO A 84 -26.32 -4.43 15.27
CA PRO A 84 -25.78 -3.49 16.25
C PRO A 84 -24.95 -4.19 17.32
N ARG A 85 -23.91 -3.50 17.76
CA ARG A 85 -23.01 -3.88 18.86
C ARG A 85 -22.65 -2.61 19.62
N GLU A 86 -22.35 -2.76 20.89
CA GLU A 86 -21.84 -1.66 21.71
C GLU A 86 -20.38 -1.96 22.06
N VAL A 87 -19.53 -0.96 21.87
CA VAL A 87 -18.12 -1.01 22.26
C VAL A 87 -17.84 0.21 23.12
N PHE A 88 -17.04 0.04 24.16
CA PHE A 88 -16.72 1.13 25.06
C PHE A 88 -15.37 1.74 24.68
N LEU A 89 -15.37 3.03 24.33
CA LEU A 89 -14.18 3.78 23.91
C LEU A 89 -13.83 4.84 24.95
N LEU A 90 -12.55 5.05 25.25
CA LEU A 90 -12.12 6.11 26.15
C LEU A 90 -12.17 7.48 25.46
N ASP A 91 -12.77 8.48 26.11
CA ASP A 91 -12.87 9.86 25.60
C ASP A 91 -11.71 10.74 26.12
N GLU A 92 -10.50 10.53 25.60
CA GLU A 92 -9.34 11.40 25.87
C GLU A 92 -8.54 11.71 24.58
N ASP A 93 -8.30 12.99 24.31
CA ASP A 93 -7.53 13.49 23.15
C ASP A 93 -6.07 12.97 23.12
N ASN A 94 -5.51 12.70 24.31
CA ASN A 94 -4.16 12.16 24.53
C ASN A 94 -4.19 10.73 25.09
N CYS A 95 -4.95 9.87 24.42
CA CYS A 95 -4.98 8.42 24.70
C CYS A 95 -3.56 7.83 24.82
N PRO A 96 -3.19 7.26 25.98
CA PRO A 96 -1.84 6.73 26.20
C PRO A 96 -1.59 5.37 25.53
N GLY A 97 -2.61 4.73 24.94
CA GLY A 97 -2.48 3.47 24.19
C GLY A 97 -3.02 3.52 22.77
N ILE A 98 -3.29 2.33 22.20
CA ILE A 98 -3.74 2.15 20.82
C ILE A 98 -5.21 2.55 20.73
N ARG A 99 -5.52 3.52 19.85
CA ARG A 99 -6.89 3.99 19.63
C ARG A 99 -7.60 3.13 18.59
N ARG A 100 -8.93 3.06 18.66
CA ARG A 100 -9.77 2.46 17.62
C ARG A 100 -10.87 3.41 17.16
N VAL A 101 -11.09 3.50 15.86
CA VAL A 101 -12.11 4.33 15.21
C VAL A 101 -12.92 3.48 14.22
N PHE A 102 -14.23 3.75 14.12
CA PHE A 102 -15.13 2.95 13.29
C PHE A 102 -15.64 3.70 12.05
N SER A 103 -15.44 3.12 10.86
CA SER A 103 -15.87 3.68 9.57
C SER A 103 -17.22 3.14 9.06
N GLY A 104 -17.80 2.13 9.71
CA GLY A 104 -19.09 1.54 9.35
C GLY A 104 -20.26 2.53 9.46
N LEU A 105 -21.23 2.43 8.55
CA LEU A 105 -22.50 3.20 8.63
C LEU A 105 -23.54 2.40 9.39
N MET A 106 -24.22 3.04 10.36
CA MET A 106 -25.31 2.42 11.08
C MET A 106 -26.48 2.12 10.14
N PRO A 107 -27.26 1.05 10.38
CA PRO A 107 -28.40 0.69 9.51
C PRO A 107 -29.43 1.82 9.37
N SER A 108 -29.63 2.62 10.44
CA SER A 108 -30.50 3.80 10.46
C SER A 108 -30.09 4.89 9.47
N ASP A 109 -28.80 5.02 9.18
CA ASP A 109 -28.25 6.09 8.35
C ASP A 109 -28.26 5.71 6.87
N ARG A 110 -28.60 4.46 6.54
CA ARG A 110 -28.53 3.94 5.18
C ARG A 110 -29.76 4.33 4.38
N LYS A 111 -29.51 4.73 3.12
CA LYS A 111 -30.54 5.01 2.12
C LYS A 111 -30.28 4.11 0.91
N GLY A 112 -30.07 4.69 -0.27
CA GLY A 112 -29.74 3.95 -1.49
C GLY A 112 -28.25 3.60 -1.61
N ARG A 113 -27.93 2.69 -2.54
CA ARG A 113 -26.56 2.21 -2.80
C ARG A 113 -25.56 3.33 -3.07
N LEU A 114 -25.93 4.31 -3.90
CA LEU A 114 -25.07 5.45 -4.24
C LEU A 114 -24.86 6.37 -3.03
N TYR A 115 -25.92 6.69 -2.30
CA TYR A 115 -25.83 7.47 -1.07
C TYR A 115 -24.93 6.80 -0.03
N ASN A 116 -25.11 5.49 0.20
CA ASN A 116 -24.31 4.73 1.15
C ASN A 116 -22.82 4.70 0.76
N PHE A 117 -22.51 4.63 -0.54
CA PHE A 117 -21.14 4.75 -1.00
C PHE A 117 -20.55 6.13 -0.70
N LEU A 118 -21.25 7.21 -1.07
CA LEU A 118 -20.80 8.58 -0.80
C LEU A 118 -20.68 8.88 0.70
N ALA A 119 -21.62 8.40 1.51
CA ALA A 119 -21.61 8.57 2.96
C ALA A 119 -20.43 7.82 3.61
N ARG A 120 -20.10 6.59 3.16
CA ARG A 120 -18.89 5.87 3.61
C ARG A 120 -17.61 6.60 3.22
N THR A 121 -17.54 7.09 1.98
CA THR A 121 -16.41 7.90 1.51
C THR A 121 -16.25 9.14 2.38
N LYS A 122 -17.32 9.90 2.61
CA LYS A 122 -17.31 11.11 3.44
C LYS A 122 -16.91 10.81 4.88
N LYS A 123 -17.48 9.77 5.50
CA LYS A 123 -17.13 9.36 6.86
C LYS A 123 -15.64 9.00 6.99
N LEU A 124 -15.09 8.26 6.02
CA LEU A 124 -13.67 7.91 6.02
C LEU A 124 -12.78 9.14 5.77
N GLU A 125 -13.20 10.07 4.91
CA GLU A 125 -12.52 11.35 4.72
C GLU A 125 -12.52 12.21 6.00
N ASP A 126 -13.62 12.23 6.75
CA ASP A 126 -13.71 12.97 8.02
C ASP A 126 -12.77 12.35 9.06
N ILE A 127 -12.72 11.02 9.15
CA ILE A 127 -11.74 10.31 9.99
C ILE A 127 -10.29 10.73 9.62
N TRP A 128 -9.94 10.80 8.34
CA TRP A 128 -8.60 11.25 7.93
C TRP A 128 -8.34 12.74 8.20
N ALA A 129 -9.37 13.58 8.07
CA ALA A 129 -9.29 15.00 8.38
C ALA A 129 -9.01 15.25 9.86
N ASP A 130 -9.61 14.43 10.72
CA ASP A 130 -9.48 14.53 12.18
C ASP A 130 -8.17 13.91 12.67
N LEU A 131 -7.81 12.73 12.17
CA LEU A 131 -6.64 12.00 12.64
C LEU A 131 -5.30 12.58 12.13
N ARG A 132 -5.28 13.12 10.90
CA ARG A 132 -4.08 13.62 10.20
C ARG A 132 -2.82 12.76 10.45
N PRO A 133 -2.86 11.43 10.24
CA PRO A 133 -1.70 10.58 10.45
C PRO A 133 -0.56 10.96 9.50
N ASP A 134 0.68 10.67 9.94
CA ASP A 134 1.87 10.79 9.10
C ASP A 134 1.91 9.68 8.03
N LEU A 135 1.25 8.54 8.28
CA LEU A 135 1.15 7.42 7.35
C LEU A 135 -0.12 6.60 7.57
N ILE A 136 -0.76 6.16 6.49
CA ILE A 136 -1.85 5.18 6.53
C ILE A 136 -1.33 3.83 6.03
N LEU A 137 -1.47 2.78 6.84
CA LEU A 137 -1.33 1.39 6.41
C LEU A 137 -2.72 0.81 6.15
N SER A 138 -3.02 0.40 4.93
CA SER A 138 -4.31 -0.24 4.60
C SER A 138 -4.11 -1.71 4.23
N PHE A 139 -4.97 -2.59 4.75
CA PHE A 139 -4.95 -4.03 4.45
C PHE A 139 -6.20 -4.44 3.66
N ILE A 140 -5.97 -5.31 2.67
CA ILE A 140 -6.97 -6.12 1.97
C ILE A 140 -7.94 -5.34 1.05
N GLY A 141 -7.86 -5.62 -0.24
CA GLY A 141 -8.92 -5.49 -1.24
C GLY A 141 -9.55 -4.11 -1.31
N LYS A 142 -10.86 -4.04 -1.07
CA LYS A 142 -11.63 -2.79 -1.20
C LYS A 142 -11.15 -1.71 -0.24
N ASN A 143 -10.58 -2.08 0.91
CA ASN A 143 -10.04 -1.11 1.86
C ASN A 143 -8.85 -0.36 1.27
N ASN A 144 -7.95 -1.05 0.56
CA ASN A 144 -6.81 -0.44 -0.14
C ASN A 144 -7.25 0.63 -1.15
N ILE A 145 -8.31 0.32 -1.91
CA ILE A 145 -8.91 1.27 -2.86
C ILE A 145 -9.52 2.47 -2.11
N MET A 146 -10.28 2.22 -1.05
CA MET A 146 -10.95 3.29 -0.29
C MET A 146 -9.95 4.20 0.42
N ALA A 147 -8.89 3.67 1.03
CA ALA A 147 -7.84 4.45 1.69
C ALA A 147 -7.17 5.40 0.69
N LEU A 148 -6.75 4.90 -0.47
CA LEU A 148 -6.14 5.73 -1.51
C LEU A 148 -7.09 6.82 -2.03
N GLN A 149 -8.37 6.50 -2.25
CA GLN A 149 -9.35 7.46 -2.76
C GLN A 149 -9.60 8.61 -1.76
N THR A 150 -9.69 8.29 -0.46
CA THR A 150 -10.11 9.23 0.57
C THR A 150 -8.96 10.02 1.20
N ALA A 151 -7.77 9.42 1.30
CA ALA A 151 -6.59 10.07 1.87
C ALA A 151 -5.91 11.06 0.93
N ARG A 152 -6.04 10.86 -0.40
CA ARG A 152 -5.33 11.64 -1.43
C ARG A 152 -5.53 13.16 -1.30
N LYS A 153 -6.74 13.61 -0.97
CA LYS A 153 -7.05 15.04 -0.87
C LYS A 153 -6.36 15.73 0.31
N PHE A 154 -5.89 14.95 1.29
CA PHE A 154 -5.17 15.44 2.45
C PHE A 154 -3.65 15.33 2.32
N GLY A 155 -3.15 14.76 1.21
CA GLY A 155 -1.72 14.56 1.00
C GLY A 155 -1.09 13.53 1.94
N ILE A 156 -1.90 12.65 2.55
CA ILE A 156 -1.41 11.64 3.50
C ILE A 156 -0.84 10.45 2.72
N PRO A 157 0.40 10.01 2.97
CA PRO A 157 0.97 8.86 2.28
C PRO A 157 0.25 7.57 2.72
N VAL A 158 -0.14 6.77 1.73
CA VAL A 158 -0.84 5.50 1.94
C VAL A 158 0.04 4.36 1.48
N VAL A 159 0.38 3.46 2.39
CA VAL A 159 0.93 2.14 2.09
C VAL A 159 -0.23 1.17 2.02
N VAL A 160 -0.41 0.53 0.86
CA VAL A 160 -1.41 -0.54 0.70
C VAL A 160 -0.72 -1.88 0.89
N SER A 161 -1.38 -2.83 1.55
CA SER A 161 -0.87 -4.19 1.71
C SER A 161 -1.87 -5.20 1.16
N VAL A 162 -1.39 -6.00 0.19
CA VAL A 162 -2.13 -7.11 -0.42
C VAL A 162 -1.77 -8.36 0.37
N ARG A 163 -2.77 -8.97 1.02
CA ARG A 163 -2.57 -9.98 2.06
C ARG A 163 -3.07 -11.37 1.67
N ALA A 164 -3.71 -11.48 0.51
CA ALA A 164 -4.09 -12.76 -0.10
C ALA A 164 -3.52 -12.88 -1.52
N ASN A 165 -3.76 -14.02 -2.17
CA ASN A 165 -3.47 -14.18 -3.60
C ASN A 165 -4.19 -13.06 -4.38
N PRO A 166 -3.50 -12.20 -5.16
CA PRO A 166 -4.11 -11.05 -5.80
C PRO A 166 -5.37 -11.33 -6.66
N PRO A 167 -5.48 -12.45 -7.41
CA PRO A 167 -6.72 -12.82 -8.10
C PRO A 167 -7.92 -13.05 -7.17
N MET A 168 -7.69 -13.55 -5.94
CA MET A 168 -8.76 -13.70 -4.95
C MET A 168 -9.16 -12.36 -4.35
N GLU A 169 -8.19 -11.50 -4.04
CA GLU A 169 -8.43 -10.20 -3.42
C GLU A 169 -9.07 -9.20 -4.42
N TYR A 170 -8.67 -9.26 -5.69
CA TYR A 170 -9.15 -8.43 -6.80
C TYR A 170 -9.88 -9.26 -7.86
N TYR A 171 -10.82 -10.08 -7.40
CA TYR A 171 -11.59 -11.09 -8.17
C TYR A 171 -12.44 -10.59 -9.34
N THR A 172 -12.60 -9.27 -9.51
CA THR A 172 -13.30 -8.70 -10.68
C THR A 172 -12.37 -7.87 -11.53
N LYS A 173 -12.62 -7.85 -12.84
CA LYS A 173 -11.90 -6.95 -13.78
C LYS A 173 -11.95 -5.50 -13.31
N THR A 174 -13.09 -5.04 -12.80
CA THR A 174 -13.24 -3.68 -12.28
C THR A 174 -12.33 -3.40 -11.08
N LEU A 175 -12.25 -4.32 -10.11
CA LEU A 175 -11.35 -4.18 -8.96
C LEU A 175 -9.88 -4.18 -9.39
N LYS A 176 -9.48 -5.08 -10.30
CA LYS A 176 -8.14 -5.08 -10.87
C LYS A 176 -7.81 -3.76 -11.58
N THR A 177 -8.71 -3.26 -12.43
CA THR A 177 -8.53 -1.97 -13.11
C THR A 177 -8.43 -0.81 -12.12
N MET A 178 -9.23 -0.81 -11.04
CA MET A 178 -9.13 0.20 -9.98
C MET A 178 -7.78 0.13 -9.26
N ALA A 179 -7.31 -1.06 -8.91
CA ALA A 179 -6.00 -1.27 -8.29
C ALA A 179 -4.89 -0.73 -9.21
N ASN A 180 -4.85 -1.15 -10.49
CA ASN A 180 -3.85 -0.70 -11.46
C ASN A 180 -3.86 0.82 -11.71
N LYS A 181 -5.00 1.49 -11.53
CA LYS A 181 -5.12 2.94 -11.67
C LYS A 181 -4.70 3.71 -10.42
N LEU A 182 -4.97 3.16 -9.23
CA LEU A 182 -4.80 3.86 -7.95
C LEU A 182 -3.49 3.53 -7.26
N PHE A 183 -3.03 2.28 -7.31
CA PHE A 183 -1.80 1.83 -6.64
C PHE A 183 -0.52 2.56 -7.09
N PRO A 184 -0.38 3.04 -8.34
CA PRO A 184 0.77 3.88 -8.71
C PRO A 184 0.86 5.19 -7.93
N GLN A 185 -0.24 5.62 -7.28
CA GLN A 185 -0.32 6.81 -6.43
C GLN A 185 -0.10 6.48 -4.95
N ALA A 186 0.00 5.20 -4.59
CA ALA A 186 0.35 4.80 -3.24
C ALA A 186 1.79 5.21 -2.92
N ALA A 187 2.05 5.47 -1.64
CA ALA A 187 3.40 5.67 -1.15
C ALA A 187 4.23 4.38 -1.31
N GLY A 188 3.56 3.23 -1.17
CA GLY A 188 4.04 1.96 -1.71
C GLY A 188 3.01 0.84 -1.59
N VAL A 189 3.32 -0.30 -2.23
CA VAL A 189 2.46 -1.48 -2.32
C VAL A 189 3.19 -2.65 -1.69
N VAL A 190 2.74 -3.11 -0.53
CA VAL A 190 3.35 -4.25 0.15
C VAL A 190 2.68 -5.54 -0.28
N LEU A 191 3.50 -6.52 -0.66
CA LEU A 191 3.12 -7.88 -1.01
C LEU A 191 3.80 -8.86 -0.05
N GLN A 192 3.29 -10.09 0.02
CA GLN A 192 3.92 -11.16 0.83
C GLN A 192 4.96 -11.96 0.05
N THR A 193 4.85 -12.00 -1.27
CA THR A 193 5.74 -12.75 -2.16
C THR A 193 6.10 -11.94 -3.39
N THR A 194 7.20 -12.33 -4.03
CA THR A 194 7.70 -11.76 -5.28
C THR A 194 6.72 -12.01 -6.43
N GLY A 195 6.21 -13.23 -6.56
CA GLY A 195 5.29 -13.62 -7.65
C GLY A 195 3.92 -12.93 -7.57
N ALA A 196 3.49 -12.45 -6.41
CA ALA A 196 2.26 -11.66 -6.30
C ALA A 196 2.31 -10.35 -7.12
N ALA A 197 3.49 -9.81 -7.39
CA ALA A 197 3.65 -8.58 -8.17
C ALA A 197 3.24 -8.78 -9.64
N GLU A 198 3.37 -10.00 -10.17
CA GLU A 198 3.11 -10.31 -11.58
C GLU A 198 1.64 -10.14 -11.98
N PHE A 199 0.73 -10.15 -11.00
CA PHE A 199 -0.68 -9.90 -11.24
C PHE A 199 -0.97 -8.45 -11.70
N PHE A 200 -0.15 -7.50 -11.28
CA PHE A 200 -0.36 -6.07 -11.50
C PHE A 200 0.44 -5.53 -12.70
N ASP A 201 0.00 -4.38 -13.22
CA ASP A 201 0.68 -3.72 -14.35
C ASP A 201 2.04 -3.15 -13.91
N GLU A 202 2.93 -2.89 -14.88
CA GLU A 202 4.31 -2.42 -14.64
C GLU A 202 4.42 -1.26 -13.65
N LYS A 203 3.57 -0.24 -13.79
CA LYS A 203 3.54 0.94 -12.90
C LYS A 203 3.23 0.62 -11.45
N VAL A 204 2.49 -0.45 -11.19
CA VAL A 204 2.22 -0.94 -9.84
C VAL A 204 3.41 -1.74 -9.33
N ARG A 205 4.01 -2.58 -10.18
CA ARG A 205 5.19 -3.38 -9.83
C ARG A 205 6.37 -2.52 -9.39
N GLU A 206 6.56 -1.35 -10.00
CA GLU A 206 7.56 -0.35 -9.57
C GLU A 206 7.35 0.16 -8.14
N LYS A 207 6.14 0.03 -7.59
CA LYS A 207 5.78 0.39 -6.21
C LYS A 207 5.74 -0.81 -5.27
N CYS A 208 5.94 -2.03 -5.79
CA CYS A 208 5.81 -3.24 -5.00
C CYS A 208 7.05 -3.48 -4.12
N HIS A 209 6.80 -3.79 -2.86
CA HIS A 209 7.80 -4.19 -1.89
C HIS A 209 7.35 -5.48 -1.21
N VAL A 210 8.23 -6.47 -1.10
CA VAL A 210 7.91 -7.74 -0.45
C VAL A 210 8.25 -7.62 1.03
N LEU A 211 7.23 -7.66 1.89
CA LEU A 211 7.39 -7.79 3.34
C LEU A 211 6.61 -9.03 3.80
N PRO A 212 7.30 -10.13 4.12
CA PRO A 212 6.65 -11.38 4.47
C PRO A 212 6.00 -11.32 5.86
N ASN A 213 5.24 -12.35 6.20
CA ASN A 213 4.72 -12.51 7.55
C ASN A 213 5.81 -13.01 8.49
N SER A 214 5.69 -12.64 9.76
CA SER A 214 6.46 -13.27 10.82
C SER A 214 5.92 -14.66 11.15
N VAL A 215 6.82 -15.56 11.50
CA VAL A 215 6.47 -16.85 12.12
C VAL A 215 5.99 -16.60 13.55
N SER A 216 5.04 -17.42 14.02
CA SER A 216 4.61 -17.39 15.41
C SER A 216 5.79 -17.65 16.36
N GLU A 217 5.85 -16.88 17.43
CA GLU A 217 6.91 -16.99 18.45
C GLU A 217 6.95 -18.38 19.10
N GLU A 218 5.83 -19.11 19.12
CA GLU A 218 5.75 -20.51 19.61
C GLU A 218 6.72 -21.45 18.88
N PHE A 219 6.88 -21.29 17.56
CA PHE A 219 7.78 -22.12 16.76
C PHE A 219 9.23 -21.64 16.87
N ILE A 220 9.42 -20.32 17.02
CA ILE A 220 10.74 -19.71 17.13
C ILE A 220 11.34 -19.91 18.52
N ALA A 221 10.56 -19.90 19.59
CA ALA A 221 11.06 -20.02 20.96
C ALA A 221 11.37 -21.48 21.36
N ARG A 222 10.89 -22.45 20.59
CA ARG A 222 11.02 -23.87 20.91
C ARG A 222 12.46 -24.37 20.70
N GLU A 223 12.87 -25.31 21.54
CA GLU A 223 14.14 -26.02 21.33
C GLU A 223 14.04 -26.93 20.11
N VAL A 224 15.04 -26.85 19.24
CA VAL A 224 15.09 -27.65 18.02
C VAL A 224 15.56 -29.06 18.38
N VAL A 225 14.73 -30.05 18.06
CA VAL A 225 15.12 -31.46 18.22
C VAL A 225 16.28 -31.77 17.27
N PRO A 226 17.42 -32.30 17.77
CA PRO A 226 18.53 -32.72 16.92
C PRO A 226 18.09 -33.73 15.86
N PHE A 227 18.62 -33.62 14.64
CA PHE A 227 18.20 -34.45 13.50
C PHE A 227 18.16 -35.96 13.80
N GLU A 228 19.14 -36.48 14.53
CA GLU A 228 19.26 -37.90 14.88
C GLU A 228 18.16 -38.39 15.84
N ASN A 229 17.55 -37.48 16.60
CA ASN A 229 16.51 -37.79 17.57
C ASN A 229 15.11 -37.63 17.00
N ARG A 230 14.97 -37.23 15.72
CA ARG A 230 13.68 -37.04 15.07
C ARG A 230 13.00 -38.38 14.78
N THR A 231 11.69 -38.42 14.98
CA THR A 231 10.87 -39.58 14.63
C THR A 231 10.73 -39.67 13.13
N LYS A 232 10.71 -40.90 12.59
CA LYS A 232 10.43 -41.19 11.18
C LYS A 232 8.96 -40.90 10.84
N THR A 233 8.55 -39.65 10.95
CA THR A 233 7.19 -39.18 10.74
C THR A 233 7.19 -38.13 9.64
N ILE A 234 6.30 -38.29 8.68
CA ILE A 234 5.94 -37.30 7.67
C ILE A 234 4.69 -36.57 8.19
N VAL A 235 4.75 -35.25 8.24
CA VAL A 235 3.62 -34.42 8.68
C VAL A 235 3.14 -33.52 7.54
N SER A 236 1.83 -33.25 7.51
CA SER A 236 1.25 -32.21 6.68
C SER A 236 0.19 -31.46 7.49
N VAL A 237 0.22 -30.13 7.44
CA VAL A 237 -0.67 -29.26 8.22
C VAL A 237 -1.45 -28.36 7.27
N GLY A 238 -2.79 -28.40 7.37
CA GLY A 238 -3.64 -27.47 6.63
C GLY A 238 -5.06 -27.98 6.45
N ARG A 239 -5.92 -27.11 5.92
CA ARG A 239 -7.30 -27.45 5.55
C ARG A 239 -7.31 -28.60 4.53
N LEU A 240 -8.23 -29.54 4.69
CA LEU A 240 -8.37 -30.67 3.76
C LEU A 240 -9.32 -30.27 2.62
N ASP A 241 -8.76 -29.62 1.61
CA ASP A 241 -9.51 -29.19 0.42
C ASP A 241 -8.72 -29.43 -0.88
N ASN A 242 -9.39 -29.21 -2.02
CA ASN A 242 -8.76 -29.37 -3.33
C ASN A 242 -7.56 -28.44 -3.56
N ASN A 243 -7.48 -27.29 -2.87
CA ASN A 243 -6.33 -26.40 -2.99
C ASN A 243 -5.11 -26.98 -2.27
N LYS A 244 -5.24 -27.50 -1.05
CA LYS A 244 -4.10 -28.06 -0.29
C LYS A 244 -3.68 -29.45 -0.79
N ASN A 245 -4.60 -30.18 -1.42
CA ASN A 245 -4.34 -31.39 -2.23
C ASN A 245 -3.54 -32.49 -1.52
N GLN A 246 -3.75 -32.72 -0.22
CA GLN A 246 -3.01 -33.74 0.54
C GLN A 246 -3.24 -35.18 0.02
N GLY A 247 -4.21 -35.38 -0.86
CA GLY A 247 -4.44 -36.65 -1.55
C GLY A 247 -3.21 -37.15 -2.33
N ILE A 248 -2.43 -36.28 -2.97
CA ILE A 248 -1.20 -36.69 -3.67
C ILE A 248 -0.13 -37.21 -2.69
N LEU A 249 -0.07 -36.66 -1.47
CA LEU A 249 0.85 -37.11 -0.42
C LEU A 249 0.46 -38.50 0.09
N ILE A 250 -0.83 -38.76 0.30
CA ILE A 250 -1.32 -40.08 0.72
C ILE A 250 -0.92 -41.16 -0.28
N ARG A 251 -1.13 -40.90 -1.59
CA ARG A 251 -0.77 -41.85 -2.66
C ARG A 251 0.75 -42.01 -2.78
N ALA A 252 1.51 -40.91 -2.76
CA ALA A 252 2.96 -40.95 -2.81
C ALA A 252 3.56 -41.75 -1.65
N PHE A 253 3.07 -41.54 -0.42
CA PHE A 253 3.51 -42.32 0.74
C PHE A 253 3.12 -43.79 0.63
N GLY A 254 1.90 -44.10 0.17
CA GLY A 254 1.44 -45.47 -0.07
C GLY A 254 2.34 -46.26 -1.03
N ARG A 255 2.97 -45.61 -2.01
CA ARG A 255 3.94 -46.23 -2.94
C ARG A 255 5.30 -46.52 -2.33
N LEU A 256 5.64 -45.88 -1.20
CA LEU A 256 6.93 -45.98 -0.52
C LEU A 256 6.87 -46.80 0.78
N MET A 257 5.67 -47.17 1.20
CA MET A 257 5.35 -47.86 2.44
C MET A 257 6.14 -49.16 2.69
N ASP A 258 6.37 -49.95 1.64
CA ASP A 258 7.12 -51.22 1.74
C ASP A 258 8.63 -50.99 1.84
N LYS A 259 9.14 -49.94 1.18
CA LYS A 259 10.55 -49.57 1.21
C LYS A 259 10.95 -48.93 2.54
N TYR A 260 10.02 -48.25 3.20
CA TYR A 260 10.24 -47.51 4.44
C TYR A 260 9.24 -47.95 5.54
N PRO A 261 9.39 -49.15 6.11
CA PRO A 261 8.41 -49.74 7.04
C PRO A 261 8.22 -48.91 8.32
N ASP A 262 9.26 -48.23 8.77
CA ASP A 262 9.25 -47.47 10.03
C ASP A 262 8.60 -46.08 9.93
N TYR A 263 8.33 -45.60 8.71
CA TYR A 263 7.75 -44.26 8.53
C TYR A 263 6.24 -44.26 8.76
N LYS A 264 5.72 -43.15 9.29
CA LYS A 264 4.28 -42.87 9.44
C LYS A 264 3.93 -41.54 8.80
N LEU A 265 2.66 -41.38 8.43
CA LEU A 265 2.11 -40.13 7.90
C LEU A 265 1.06 -39.59 8.86
N VAL A 266 1.22 -38.35 9.29
CA VAL A 266 0.26 -37.63 10.14
C VAL A 266 -0.27 -36.41 9.39
N ILE A 267 -1.59 -36.38 9.19
CA ILE A 267 -2.29 -35.29 8.51
C ILE A 267 -3.09 -34.50 9.55
N ILE A 268 -2.74 -33.22 9.68
CA ILE A 268 -3.29 -32.30 10.69
C ILE A 268 -4.19 -31.28 10.01
N GLY A 269 -5.42 -31.16 10.48
CA GLY A 269 -6.46 -30.30 9.92
C GLY A 269 -7.72 -31.07 9.54
N ASP A 270 -8.72 -30.32 9.08
CA ASP A 270 -10.01 -30.86 8.63
C ASP A 270 -10.53 -30.11 7.39
N GLY A 271 -11.57 -30.62 6.74
CA GLY A 271 -12.18 -30.00 5.57
C GLY A 271 -13.00 -30.95 4.69
N ASP A 272 -13.55 -30.41 3.61
CA ASP A 272 -14.50 -31.11 2.73
C ASP A 272 -13.91 -32.41 2.12
N CYS A 273 -12.60 -32.48 1.92
CA CYS A 273 -11.92 -33.67 1.38
C CYS A 273 -11.61 -34.74 2.44
N ARG A 274 -11.96 -34.55 3.71
CA ARG A 274 -11.68 -35.51 4.81
C ARG A 274 -12.13 -36.94 4.50
N GLY A 275 -13.35 -37.09 3.98
CA GLY A 275 -13.93 -38.40 3.65
C GLY A 275 -13.21 -39.08 2.49
N GLU A 276 -12.91 -38.32 1.44
CA GLU A 276 -12.14 -38.81 0.28
C GLU A 276 -10.74 -39.28 0.71
N TYR A 277 -10.04 -38.48 1.50
CA TYR A 277 -8.68 -38.78 1.94
C TYR A 277 -8.62 -39.98 2.90
N THR A 278 -9.65 -40.17 3.73
CA THR A 278 -9.76 -41.37 4.57
C THR A 278 -9.94 -42.63 3.72
N ARG A 279 -10.74 -42.56 2.65
CA ARG A 279 -10.89 -43.67 1.70
C ARG A 279 -9.57 -43.97 0.97
N LEU A 280 -8.89 -42.94 0.45
CA LEU A 280 -7.57 -43.09 -0.18
C LEU A 280 -6.56 -43.74 0.76
N ALA A 281 -6.54 -43.34 2.04
CA ALA A 281 -5.66 -43.96 3.04
C ALA A 281 -5.99 -45.45 3.24
N GLY A 282 -7.27 -45.83 3.22
CA GLY A 282 -7.73 -47.22 3.29
C GLY A 282 -7.34 -48.09 2.09
N GLU A 283 -7.00 -47.48 0.95
CA GLU A 283 -6.55 -48.16 -0.27
C GLU A 283 -5.02 -48.37 -0.28
N THR A 284 -4.28 -47.82 0.69
CA THR A 284 -2.83 -48.01 0.81
C THR A 284 -2.47 -49.39 1.39
N PRO A 285 -1.24 -49.89 1.19
CA PRO A 285 -0.83 -51.21 1.72
C PRO A 285 -0.98 -51.35 3.24
N GLU A 286 -0.75 -50.27 4.00
CA GLU A 286 -0.78 -50.27 5.47
C GLU A 286 -1.53 -49.03 6.02
N PRO A 287 -2.87 -49.01 5.98
CA PRO A 287 -3.66 -47.82 6.34
C PRO A 287 -3.47 -47.34 7.78
N THR A 288 -3.10 -48.25 8.70
CA THR A 288 -2.86 -47.93 10.12
C THR A 288 -1.68 -46.99 10.36
N ARG A 289 -0.82 -46.78 9.35
CA ARG A 289 0.31 -45.84 9.39
C ARG A 289 -0.04 -44.42 8.95
N ILE A 290 -1.29 -44.18 8.53
CA ILE A 290 -1.79 -42.86 8.18
C ILE A 290 -2.76 -42.40 9.27
N GLU A 291 -2.36 -41.40 10.03
CA GLU A 291 -3.14 -40.80 11.09
C GLU A 291 -3.72 -39.47 10.63
N PHE A 292 -4.97 -39.23 11.00
CA PHE A 292 -5.62 -37.94 10.79
C PHE A 292 -6.11 -37.39 12.13
N THR A 293 -5.59 -36.24 12.53
CA THR A 293 -5.83 -35.70 13.87
C THR A 293 -7.08 -34.82 13.96
N GLY A 294 -7.61 -34.37 12.82
CA GLY A 294 -8.53 -33.23 12.79
C GLY A 294 -7.82 -31.93 13.16
N ASN A 295 -8.60 -30.90 13.52
CA ASN A 295 -8.06 -29.63 14.01
C ASN A 295 -7.55 -29.79 15.46
N ILE A 296 -6.29 -29.39 15.69
CA ILE A 296 -5.64 -29.42 17.01
C ILE A 296 -5.15 -28.02 17.38
N GLY A 297 -5.12 -27.71 18.68
CA GLY A 297 -4.67 -26.39 19.17
C GLY A 297 -3.16 -26.24 19.24
N ASN A 298 -2.42 -27.31 19.52
CA ASN A 298 -0.97 -27.27 19.75
C ASN A 298 -0.24 -28.02 18.62
N VAL A 299 -0.15 -27.35 17.46
CA VAL A 299 0.49 -27.91 16.27
C VAL A 299 2.00 -28.02 16.45
N ALA A 300 2.63 -27.02 17.08
CA ALA A 300 4.07 -27.00 17.29
C ALA A 300 4.54 -28.23 18.07
N ASP A 301 3.87 -28.60 19.16
CA ASP A 301 4.22 -29.80 19.91
C ASP A 301 4.07 -31.07 19.08
N ARG A 302 2.97 -31.17 18.33
CA ARG A 302 2.64 -32.37 17.55
C ARG A 302 3.65 -32.67 16.44
N ILE A 303 4.25 -31.64 15.83
CA ILE A 303 5.15 -31.82 14.68
C ILE A 303 6.63 -31.66 15.03
N SER A 304 6.96 -31.18 16.23
CA SER A 304 8.32 -30.76 16.59
C SER A 304 9.42 -31.81 16.43
N ASP A 305 9.11 -33.07 16.66
CA ASP A 305 10.03 -34.19 16.56
C ASP A 305 9.92 -34.93 15.22
N ALA A 306 9.01 -34.53 14.33
CA ALA A 306 8.88 -35.16 13.02
C ALA A 306 10.13 -34.91 12.16
N LYS A 307 10.36 -35.79 11.17
CA LYS A 307 11.53 -35.71 10.29
C LYS A 307 11.23 -34.94 9.01
N ILE A 308 10.05 -35.11 8.43
CA ILE A 308 9.69 -34.53 7.13
C ILE A 308 8.35 -33.79 7.25
N TYR A 309 8.29 -32.59 6.68
CA TYR A 309 7.04 -31.86 6.45
C TYR A 309 6.77 -31.75 4.96
N VAL A 310 5.51 -31.94 4.55
CA VAL A 310 5.10 -31.86 3.14
C VAL A 310 3.95 -30.89 2.94
N LEU A 311 4.12 -29.97 1.99
CA LEU A 311 3.10 -29.08 1.48
C LEU A 311 2.79 -29.39 0.01
N THR A 312 1.54 -29.71 -0.30
CA THR A 312 1.11 -30.19 -1.63
C THR A 312 0.17 -29.23 -2.35
N SER A 313 0.15 -27.97 -1.95
CA SER A 313 -0.83 -27.00 -2.41
C SER A 313 -0.75 -26.69 -3.89
N LYS A 314 -1.90 -26.36 -4.49
CA LYS A 314 -2.03 -25.87 -5.87
C LYS A 314 -1.78 -24.37 -5.96
N GLU A 315 -2.14 -23.63 -4.93
CA GLU A 315 -1.85 -22.20 -4.79
C GLU A 315 -1.52 -21.83 -3.33
N GLU A 316 -0.53 -20.96 -3.16
CA GLU A 316 -0.16 -20.35 -1.87
C GLU A 316 0.21 -18.88 -2.03
N GLY A 317 -0.18 -18.08 -1.01
CA GLY A 317 0.38 -16.75 -0.79
C GLY A 317 1.77 -16.91 -0.17
N LEU A 318 1.88 -16.77 1.15
CA LEU A 318 3.07 -17.15 1.92
C LEU A 318 2.67 -18.24 2.93
N PRO A 319 3.10 -19.51 2.75
CA PRO A 319 2.60 -20.61 3.56
C PRO A 319 3.21 -20.62 4.98
N ASN A 320 2.50 -20.09 5.96
CA ASN A 320 2.96 -20.06 7.37
C ASN A 320 3.37 -21.46 7.88
N ALA A 321 2.56 -22.49 7.62
CA ALA A 321 2.85 -23.86 8.05
C ALA A 321 4.19 -24.41 7.50
N LEU A 322 4.61 -23.96 6.32
CA LEU A 322 5.92 -24.31 5.77
C LEU A 322 7.04 -23.64 6.57
N ILE A 323 6.94 -22.32 6.82
CA ILE A 323 7.96 -21.59 7.59
C ILE A 323 8.02 -22.08 9.04
N GLU A 324 6.87 -22.40 9.64
CA GLU A 324 6.73 -23.01 10.97
C GLU A 324 7.44 -24.37 11.06
N ALA A 325 7.24 -25.25 10.08
CA ALA A 325 7.95 -26.53 10.02
C ALA A 325 9.47 -26.36 9.83
N MET A 326 9.89 -25.42 8.98
CA MET A 326 11.32 -25.09 8.79
C MET A 326 11.93 -24.49 10.06
N ALA A 327 11.19 -23.67 10.80
CA ALA A 327 11.62 -23.09 12.08
C ALA A 327 11.88 -24.15 13.15
N LEU A 328 11.16 -25.28 13.08
CA LEU A 328 11.39 -26.45 13.91
C LEU A 328 12.50 -27.37 13.36
N GLY A 329 13.09 -27.07 12.20
CA GLY A 329 14.16 -27.84 11.57
C GLY A 329 13.69 -29.10 10.84
N LEU A 330 12.43 -29.19 10.41
CA LEU A 330 11.95 -30.33 9.64
C LEU A 330 12.51 -30.26 8.21
N VAL A 331 12.75 -31.43 7.59
CA VAL A 331 13.03 -31.48 6.15
C VAL A 331 11.75 -31.15 5.41
N THR A 332 11.73 -30.05 4.66
CA THR A 332 10.51 -29.60 3.99
C THR A 332 10.51 -29.91 2.51
N ILE A 333 9.42 -30.51 2.04
CA ILE A 333 9.14 -30.74 0.62
C ILE A 333 7.87 -29.97 0.28
N SER A 334 7.92 -29.11 -0.74
CA SER A 334 6.75 -28.31 -1.16
C SER A 334 6.57 -28.34 -2.66
N THR A 335 5.32 -28.23 -3.13
CA THR A 335 5.05 -27.79 -4.50
C THR A 335 5.57 -26.37 -4.71
N ASP A 336 6.09 -26.09 -5.91
CA ASP A 336 6.43 -24.75 -6.39
C ASP A 336 5.18 -24.05 -6.94
N CYS A 337 4.18 -23.88 -6.08
CA CYS A 337 2.87 -23.38 -6.48
C CYS A 337 2.82 -21.84 -6.60
N PRO A 338 2.04 -21.31 -7.56
CA PRO A 338 1.81 -19.87 -7.67
C PRO A 338 1.03 -19.34 -6.44
N CYS A 339 1.21 -18.10 -6.03
CA CYS A 339 2.02 -17.04 -6.65
C CYS A 339 3.43 -16.90 -6.05
N GLY A 340 4.12 -18.03 -5.80
CA GLY A 340 5.56 -18.05 -5.49
C GLY A 340 5.94 -18.12 -4.01
N GLY A 341 4.98 -18.35 -3.10
CA GLY A 341 5.26 -18.45 -1.66
C GLY A 341 6.35 -19.46 -1.28
N PRO A 342 6.22 -20.72 -1.70
CA PRO A 342 7.23 -21.74 -1.40
C PRO A 342 8.61 -21.42 -1.96
N ALA A 343 8.72 -20.91 -3.20
CA ALA A 343 10.00 -20.58 -3.83
C ALA A 343 10.71 -19.36 -3.21
N ASP A 344 9.96 -18.44 -2.60
CA ASP A 344 10.53 -17.34 -1.82
C ASP A 344 11.13 -17.80 -0.48
N ILE A 345 10.75 -18.98 0.01
CA ILE A 345 11.20 -19.54 1.30
C ILE A 345 12.26 -20.64 1.09
N ILE A 346 12.03 -21.53 0.11
CA ILE A 346 12.89 -22.70 -0.17
C ILE A 346 13.87 -22.36 -1.29
N SER A 347 15.16 -22.49 -0.97
CA SER A 347 16.24 -22.66 -1.95
C SER A 347 16.38 -24.15 -2.25
N ASP A 348 15.89 -24.59 -3.42
CA ASP A 348 15.79 -26.01 -3.77
C ASP A 348 17.12 -26.77 -3.63
N GLY A 349 17.07 -27.89 -2.93
CA GLY A 349 18.23 -28.73 -2.64
C GLY A 349 19.19 -28.18 -1.58
N ASP A 350 18.92 -27.01 -1.00
CA ASP A 350 19.72 -26.39 0.06
C ASP A 350 19.04 -26.39 1.42
N ASN A 351 17.86 -25.78 1.55
CA ASN A 351 17.09 -25.70 2.81
C ASN A 351 15.72 -26.39 2.73
N GLY A 352 15.42 -27.04 1.60
CA GLY A 352 14.18 -27.78 1.33
C GLY A 352 14.21 -28.37 -0.08
N ILE A 353 13.11 -29.02 -0.49
CA ILE A 353 12.94 -29.54 -1.85
C ILE A 353 11.68 -28.94 -2.46
N LEU A 354 11.79 -28.39 -3.67
CA LEU A 354 10.66 -27.94 -4.47
C LEU A 354 10.29 -29.01 -5.52
N ILE A 355 9.01 -29.31 -5.64
CA ILE A 355 8.47 -30.15 -6.72
C ILE A 355 7.70 -29.29 -7.72
N PRO A 356 7.86 -29.52 -9.04
CA PRO A 356 7.21 -28.70 -10.06
C PRO A 356 5.69 -28.88 -10.06
N MET A 357 4.98 -27.81 -10.44
CA MET A 357 3.53 -27.88 -10.70
C MET A 357 3.24 -28.66 -11.99
N GLY A 358 2.18 -29.45 -11.97
CA GLY A 358 1.73 -30.26 -13.09
C GLY A 358 0.37 -30.89 -12.83
N THR A 359 0.06 -31.96 -13.54
CA THR A 359 -1.06 -32.85 -13.20
C THR A 359 -0.84 -33.52 -11.84
N ASP A 360 -1.92 -33.97 -11.19
CA ASP A 360 -1.81 -34.66 -9.90
C ASP A 360 -0.91 -35.90 -9.99
N GLU A 361 -0.84 -36.58 -11.14
CA GLU A 361 0.04 -37.72 -11.37
C GLU A 361 1.53 -37.32 -11.47
N GLU A 362 1.83 -36.24 -12.21
CA GLU A 362 3.21 -35.72 -12.34
C GLU A 362 3.73 -35.20 -11.00
N MET A 363 2.88 -34.48 -10.25
CA MET A 363 3.21 -34.00 -8.91
C MET A 363 3.40 -35.17 -7.93
N GLU A 364 2.55 -36.20 -7.99
CA GLU A 364 2.73 -37.40 -7.18
C GLU A 364 4.06 -38.11 -7.48
N ASN A 365 4.40 -38.31 -8.76
CA ASN A 365 5.66 -38.93 -9.15
C ASN A 365 6.88 -38.11 -8.68
N SER A 366 6.81 -36.78 -8.77
CA SER A 366 7.84 -35.87 -8.27
C SER A 366 7.97 -35.96 -6.75
N LEU A 367 6.83 -36.03 -6.04
CA LEU A 367 6.79 -36.17 -4.58
C LEU A 367 7.35 -37.51 -4.11
N VAL A 368 7.06 -38.61 -4.82
CA VAL A 368 7.65 -39.93 -4.54
C VAL A 368 9.17 -39.85 -4.63
N SER A 369 9.72 -39.26 -5.69
CA SER A 369 11.17 -39.09 -5.85
C SER A 369 11.79 -38.22 -4.76
N ALA A 370 11.14 -37.11 -4.40
CA ALA A 370 11.60 -36.21 -3.35
C ALA A 370 11.59 -36.89 -1.96
N LEU A 371 10.51 -37.61 -1.64
CA LEU A 371 10.39 -38.38 -0.41
C LEU A 371 11.44 -39.50 -0.35
N ASP A 372 11.63 -40.25 -1.44
CA ASP A 372 12.63 -41.32 -1.51
C ASP A 372 14.04 -40.80 -1.22
N ARG A 373 14.41 -39.66 -1.83
CA ARG A 373 15.69 -38.98 -1.58
C ARG A 373 15.82 -38.54 -0.12
N ALA A 374 14.80 -37.88 0.43
CA ALA A 374 14.82 -37.39 1.81
C ALA A 374 14.84 -38.52 2.86
N MET A 375 14.30 -39.70 2.53
CA MET A 375 14.26 -40.84 3.45
C MET A 375 15.45 -41.80 3.29
N SER A 376 16.12 -41.83 2.15
CA SER A 376 17.28 -42.72 1.89
C SER A 376 18.64 -42.08 2.13
N ASP A 377 18.76 -40.76 1.98
CA ASP A 377 20.02 -40.02 2.15
C ASP A 377 19.97 -39.16 3.42
N ASP A 378 20.42 -39.71 4.54
CA ASP A 378 20.48 -39.01 5.82
C ASP A 378 21.43 -37.79 5.78
N SER A 379 22.47 -37.80 4.93
CA SER A 379 23.37 -36.65 4.79
C SER A 379 22.67 -35.48 4.11
N LEU A 380 21.90 -35.76 3.05
CA LEU A 380 21.06 -34.76 2.41
C LEU A 380 20.00 -34.24 3.38
N ALA A 381 19.26 -35.14 4.02
CA ALA A 381 18.19 -34.78 4.94
C ALA A 381 18.69 -33.94 6.13
N ARG A 382 19.86 -34.26 6.70
CA ARG A 382 20.49 -33.46 7.74
C ARG A 382 20.82 -32.05 7.26
N ARG A 383 21.45 -31.93 6.08
CA ARG A 383 21.79 -30.61 5.51
C ARG A 383 20.54 -29.76 5.27
N LEU A 384 19.48 -30.35 4.69
CA LEU A 384 18.20 -29.66 4.47
C LEU A 384 17.60 -29.17 5.80
N SER A 385 17.57 -30.04 6.81
CA SER A 385 17.06 -29.77 8.16
C SER A 385 17.82 -28.63 8.86
N GLU A 386 19.15 -28.65 8.82
CA GLU A 386 20.01 -27.62 9.42
C GLU A 386 19.86 -26.27 8.71
N ASN A 387 19.85 -26.27 7.38
CA ASN A 387 19.71 -25.04 6.59
C ASN A 387 18.30 -24.46 6.65
N ALA A 388 17.27 -25.29 6.89
CA ALA A 388 15.90 -24.83 7.11
C ALA A 388 15.79 -23.87 8.30
N LEU A 389 16.60 -24.05 9.35
CA LEU A 389 16.58 -23.19 10.54
C LEU A 389 16.94 -21.73 10.28
N SER A 390 17.56 -21.41 9.13
CA SER A 390 17.80 -20.03 8.71
C SER A 390 16.52 -19.18 8.64
N VAL A 391 15.34 -19.81 8.50
CA VAL A 391 14.07 -19.08 8.54
C VAL A 391 13.81 -18.43 9.90
N ARG A 392 14.38 -18.95 11.00
CA ARG A 392 14.20 -18.35 12.33
C ARG A 392 14.79 -16.95 12.39
N GLU A 393 15.92 -16.73 11.72
CA GLU A 393 16.58 -15.43 11.64
C GLU A 393 15.91 -14.52 10.62
N LYS A 394 15.34 -15.07 9.55
CA LYS A 394 14.72 -14.28 8.46
C LYS A 394 13.28 -13.84 8.74
N TYR A 395 12.51 -14.67 9.44
CA TYR A 395 11.06 -14.50 9.61
C TYR A 395 10.63 -14.37 11.07
N SER A 396 11.55 -14.14 12.02
CA SER A 396 11.15 -13.84 13.40
C SER A 396 10.33 -12.55 13.49
N PRO A 397 9.38 -12.44 14.45
CA PRO A 397 8.63 -11.21 14.67
C PRO A 397 9.53 -9.97 14.82
N ALA A 398 10.63 -10.07 15.56
CA ALA A 398 11.55 -8.97 15.77
C ALA A 398 12.15 -8.43 14.45
N ILE A 399 12.58 -9.33 13.56
CA ILE A 399 13.20 -8.96 12.28
C ILE A 399 12.15 -8.42 11.30
N ILE A 400 11.01 -9.09 11.17
CA ILE A 400 9.94 -8.63 10.27
C ILE A 400 9.39 -7.28 10.71
N ASN A 401 9.18 -7.07 12.00
CA ASN A 401 8.70 -5.80 12.53
C ASN A 401 9.71 -4.67 12.32
N ALA A 402 11.00 -4.94 12.47
CA ALA A 402 12.05 -3.97 12.12
C ALA A 402 12.03 -3.61 10.63
N LEU A 403 11.85 -4.60 9.72
CA LEU A 403 11.73 -4.33 8.27
C LEU A 403 10.54 -3.41 7.96
N TRP A 404 9.40 -3.63 8.61
CA TRP A 404 8.22 -2.76 8.48
C TRP A 404 8.52 -1.34 8.97
N LYS A 405 9.19 -1.20 10.11
CA LYS A 405 9.59 0.10 10.65
C LYS A 405 10.50 0.85 9.70
N ASP A 406 11.61 0.23 9.29
CA ASP A 406 12.58 0.85 8.38
C ASP A 406 11.92 1.29 7.08
N TYR A 407 11.03 0.45 6.54
CA TYR A 407 10.25 0.78 5.35
C TYR A 407 9.32 1.99 5.57
N PHE A 408 8.60 2.05 6.69
CA PHE A 408 7.73 3.18 7.00
C PHE A 408 8.50 4.47 7.21
N GLU A 409 9.65 4.40 7.91
CA GLU A 409 10.52 5.56 8.09
C GLU A 409 11.05 6.09 6.77
N LYS A 410 11.48 5.19 5.88
CA LYS A 410 11.87 5.54 4.51
C LYS A 410 10.73 6.25 3.78
N VAL A 411 9.55 5.65 3.73
CA VAL A 411 8.37 6.21 3.03
C VAL A 411 8.01 7.61 3.56
N MET A 412 7.93 7.77 4.89
CA MET A 412 7.64 9.08 5.49
C MET A 412 8.73 10.11 5.17
N SER A 413 10.00 9.71 5.17
CA SER A 413 11.10 10.63 4.84
C SER A 413 11.08 11.09 3.38
N GLU A 414 10.79 10.19 2.45
CA GLU A 414 10.69 10.49 1.01
C GLU A 414 9.53 11.45 0.74
N GLU A 415 8.39 11.29 1.42
CA GLU A 415 7.24 12.18 1.25
C GLU A 415 7.55 13.60 1.76
N VAL A 416 8.25 13.73 2.90
CA VAL A 416 8.71 15.03 3.42
C VAL A 416 9.65 15.73 2.42
N VAL A 417 10.55 14.98 1.77
CA VAL A 417 11.45 15.53 0.75
C VAL A 417 10.67 15.95 -0.50
N ALA A 418 9.73 15.13 -0.95
CA ALA A 418 8.87 15.44 -2.11
C ALA A 418 8.01 16.69 -1.87
N GLU A 419 7.44 16.84 -0.67
CA GLU A 419 6.65 18.02 -0.29
C GLU A 419 7.51 19.29 -0.26
N LYS A 420 8.70 19.22 0.35
CA LYS A 420 9.66 20.35 0.33
C LYS A 420 10.05 20.75 -1.09
N SER A 421 10.28 19.77 -1.96
CA SER A 421 10.60 20.02 -3.38
C SER A 421 9.44 20.70 -4.13
N LYS A 422 8.19 20.23 -3.93
CA LYS A 422 6.99 20.86 -4.50
C LYS A 422 6.82 22.30 -4.00
N MET A 423 7.00 22.53 -2.70
CA MET A 423 6.91 23.86 -2.11
C MET A 423 7.98 24.81 -2.65
N GLN A 424 9.23 24.34 -2.77
CA GLN A 424 10.32 25.11 -3.37
C GLN A 424 10.00 25.48 -4.83
N THR A 425 9.45 24.53 -5.59
CA THR A 425 9.00 24.77 -6.97
C THR A 425 7.91 25.85 -7.02
N LEU A 426 6.92 25.79 -6.12
CA LEU A 426 5.85 26.78 -6.03
C LEU A 426 6.39 28.17 -5.67
N ILE A 427 7.30 28.25 -4.69
CA ILE A 427 7.96 29.51 -4.30
C ILE A 427 8.69 30.11 -5.50
N GLU A 428 9.40 29.30 -6.28
CA GLU A 428 10.08 29.75 -7.49
C GLU A 428 9.07 30.29 -8.51
N TYR A 429 7.93 29.62 -8.68
CA TYR A 429 6.88 30.07 -9.61
C TYR A 429 6.27 31.41 -9.18
N VAL A 430 6.06 31.61 -7.88
CA VAL A 430 5.58 32.87 -7.33
C VAL A 430 6.61 33.98 -7.53
N LYS A 431 7.90 33.72 -7.28
CA LYS A 431 8.98 34.69 -7.55
C LYS A 431 9.01 35.11 -9.01
N GLN A 432 8.92 34.15 -9.93
CA GLN A 432 8.87 34.42 -11.36
C GLN A 432 7.63 35.24 -11.74
N PHE A 433 6.46 34.93 -11.17
CA PHE A 433 5.24 35.69 -11.43
C PHE A 433 5.36 37.15 -10.97
N ILE A 434 5.93 37.38 -9.78
CA ILE A 434 6.19 38.73 -9.25
C ILE A 434 7.19 39.48 -10.14
N SER A 435 8.33 38.86 -10.50
CA SER A 435 9.32 39.45 -11.40
C SER A 435 8.72 39.80 -12.77
N PHE A 436 7.90 38.91 -13.33
CA PHE A 436 7.18 39.14 -14.59
C PHE A 436 6.22 40.34 -14.48
N GLY A 437 5.47 40.43 -13.36
CA GLY A 437 4.57 41.55 -13.09
C GLY A 437 5.31 42.89 -12.96
N LEU A 438 6.45 42.92 -12.26
CA LEU A 438 7.28 44.12 -12.13
C LEU A 438 7.83 44.59 -13.49
N ILE A 439 8.30 43.66 -14.32
CA ILE A 439 8.76 43.97 -15.67
C ILE A 439 7.59 44.48 -16.53
N GLY A 440 6.41 43.86 -16.43
CA GLY A 440 5.20 44.34 -17.10
C GLY A 440 4.80 45.75 -16.66
N GLY A 441 4.88 46.06 -15.37
CA GLY A 441 4.64 47.41 -14.85
C GLY A 441 5.62 48.44 -15.41
N LEU A 442 6.92 48.13 -15.36
CA LEU A 442 7.98 48.95 -15.97
C LEU A 442 7.72 49.16 -17.47
N ASN A 443 7.33 48.09 -18.17
CA ASN A 443 7.02 48.11 -19.59
C ASN A 443 5.92 49.11 -19.95
N THR A 444 4.87 49.18 -19.14
CA THR A 444 3.77 50.15 -19.31
C THR A 444 4.27 51.59 -19.19
N PHE A 445 5.08 51.89 -18.18
CA PHE A 445 5.65 53.24 -18.02
C PHE A 445 6.55 53.62 -19.20
N LEU A 446 7.42 52.71 -19.66
CA LEU A 446 8.24 52.92 -20.84
C LEU A 446 7.40 53.12 -22.10
N SER A 447 6.31 52.38 -22.25
CA SER A 447 5.41 52.48 -23.41
C SER A 447 4.77 53.86 -23.49
N LEU A 448 4.28 54.38 -22.36
CA LEU A 448 3.74 55.75 -22.28
C LEU A 448 4.82 56.80 -22.59
N GLY A 449 6.02 56.63 -22.04
CA GLY A 449 7.14 57.55 -22.30
C GLY A 449 7.54 57.61 -23.78
N ILE A 450 7.67 56.45 -24.44
CA ILE A 450 7.98 56.36 -25.87
C ILE A 450 6.85 56.95 -26.70
N TYR A 451 5.60 56.62 -26.36
CA TYR A 451 4.43 57.16 -27.03
C TYR A 451 4.42 58.69 -27.00
N TRP A 452 4.58 59.30 -25.81
CA TRP A 452 4.61 60.76 -25.67
C TRP A 452 5.80 61.41 -26.37
N PHE A 453 6.96 60.75 -26.37
CA PHE A 453 8.14 61.24 -27.09
C PHE A 453 7.91 61.30 -28.61
N VAL A 454 7.29 60.28 -29.20
CA VAL A 454 6.98 60.27 -30.64
C VAL A 454 5.93 61.32 -30.99
N ILE A 455 4.91 61.51 -30.14
CA ILE A 455 3.92 62.60 -30.30
C ILE A 455 4.61 63.97 -30.22
N TYR A 456 5.52 64.17 -29.27
CA TYR A 456 6.27 65.42 -29.10
C TYR A 456 7.09 65.78 -30.34
N LEU A 457 7.63 64.79 -31.04
CA LEU A 457 8.34 64.97 -32.32
C LEU A 457 7.42 65.20 -33.53
N GLY A 458 6.10 65.33 -33.32
CA GLY A 458 5.10 65.55 -34.37
C GLY A 458 4.62 64.26 -35.05
N GLY A 459 4.89 63.09 -34.46
CA GLY A 459 4.44 61.80 -34.99
C GLY A 459 2.95 61.54 -34.79
N HIS A 460 2.35 60.75 -35.68
CA HIS A 460 0.95 60.33 -35.55
C HIS A 460 0.75 59.33 -34.40
N TYR A 461 -0.34 59.43 -33.65
CA TYR A 461 -0.57 58.63 -32.43
C TYR A 461 -0.61 57.11 -32.65
N LEU A 462 -1.16 56.64 -33.78
CA LEU A 462 -1.14 55.21 -34.12
C LEU A 462 0.29 54.71 -34.35
N LEU A 463 1.13 55.54 -34.97
CA LEU A 463 2.54 55.22 -35.21
C LEU A 463 3.31 55.24 -33.88
N ALA A 464 3.03 56.22 -33.01
CA ALA A 464 3.59 56.28 -31.66
C ALA A 464 3.26 55.02 -30.84
N ASN A 465 2.01 54.55 -30.89
CA ASN A 465 1.59 53.34 -30.18
C ASN A 465 2.24 52.07 -30.74
N ALA A 466 2.34 51.95 -32.07
CA ALA A 466 3.00 50.82 -32.72
C ALA A 466 4.51 50.76 -32.38
N ILE A 467 5.20 51.90 -32.41
CA ILE A 467 6.61 52.01 -32.04
C ILE A 467 6.82 51.66 -30.57
N ALA A 468 5.99 52.23 -29.68
CA ALA A 468 6.04 51.94 -28.25
C ALA A 468 5.84 50.44 -27.99
N PHE A 469 4.81 49.82 -28.57
CA PHE A 469 4.57 48.38 -28.44
C PHE A 469 5.76 47.54 -28.94
N ALA A 470 6.30 47.86 -30.13
CA ALA A 470 7.41 47.12 -30.72
C ALA A 470 8.66 47.15 -29.81
N ILE A 471 9.06 48.33 -29.34
CA ILE A 471 10.25 48.51 -28.51
C ILE A 471 10.05 47.91 -27.11
N THR A 472 8.89 48.10 -26.51
CA THR A 472 8.64 47.68 -25.13
C THR A 472 8.49 46.16 -25.00
N VAL A 473 7.80 45.49 -25.92
CA VAL A 473 7.75 44.01 -25.93
C VAL A 473 9.15 43.40 -26.07
N PHE A 474 10.02 44.02 -26.87
CA PHE A 474 11.41 43.62 -26.98
C PHE A 474 12.19 43.80 -25.66
N ILE A 475 12.05 44.96 -25.02
CA ILE A 475 12.67 45.22 -23.70
C ILE A 475 12.15 44.22 -22.67
N SER A 476 10.84 43.95 -22.65
CA SER A 476 10.21 42.95 -21.79
C SER A 476 10.77 41.56 -22.04
N TYR A 477 10.99 41.17 -23.29
CA TYR A 477 11.65 39.91 -23.62
C TYR A 477 13.06 39.84 -23.02
N VAL A 478 13.87 40.89 -23.19
CA VAL A 478 15.24 40.96 -22.65
C VAL A 478 15.23 40.87 -21.12
N LEU A 479 14.42 41.69 -20.47
CA LEU A 479 14.34 41.73 -19.01
C LEU A 479 13.81 40.41 -18.44
N ASN A 480 12.78 39.82 -19.04
CA ASN A 480 12.25 38.53 -18.58
C ASN A 480 13.26 37.39 -18.77
N ASN A 481 14.07 37.43 -19.83
CA ASN A 481 15.14 36.46 -20.04
C ASN A 481 16.25 36.57 -18.99
N ILE A 482 16.54 37.79 -18.50
CA ILE A 482 17.60 38.05 -17.52
C ILE A 482 17.12 37.80 -16.08
N PHE A 483 15.93 38.28 -15.73
CA PHE A 483 15.48 38.41 -14.34
C PHE A 483 14.35 37.44 -13.95
N THR A 484 13.56 36.97 -14.91
CA THR A 484 12.38 36.14 -14.63
C THR A 484 12.64 34.67 -14.91
N PHE A 485 13.04 34.32 -16.13
CA PHE A 485 13.15 32.92 -16.57
C PHE A 485 14.61 32.44 -16.59
N LYS A 486 15.44 32.97 -15.68
CA LYS A 486 16.87 32.66 -15.58
C LYS A 486 17.08 31.19 -15.21
N GLY A 487 17.72 30.42 -16.08
CA GLY A 487 18.14 29.04 -15.77
C GLY A 487 17.32 27.90 -16.39
N GLU A 488 16.20 28.17 -17.08
CA GLU A 488 15.43 27.15 -17.84
C GLU A 488 16.12 26.72 -19.16
N GLY A 489 17.46 26.67 -19.20
CA GLY A 489 18.21 26.20 -20.37
C GLY A 489 18.71 27.30 -21.32
N LYS A 490 19.34 28.34 -20.74
CA LYS A 490 20.32 29.30 -21.29
C LYS A 490 19.82 30.32 -22.34
N ALA A 491 19.75 31.58 -21.90
CA ALA A 491 20.51 32.78 -22.30
C ALA A 491 20.82 33.08 -23.79
N GLU A 492 20.58 32.18 -24.74
CA GLU A 492 20.73 32.48 -26.15
C GLU A 492 19.45 33.12 -26.65
N TRP A 493 19.62 34.36 -27.07
CA TRP A 493 18.65 35.06 -27.85
C TRP A 493 18.12 34.18 -28.99
N SER A 494 16.81 33.96 -29.00
CA SER A 494 16.15 33.18 -30.04
C SER A 494 15.09 34.02 -30.70
N LEU A 495 15.22 34.23 -32.02
CA LEU A 495 14.19 34.87 -32.83
C LEU A 495 12.84 34.14 -32.70
N LYS A 496 12.87 32.82 -32.52
CA LYS A 496 11.66 32.01 -32.30
C LYS A 496 10.99 32.34 -30.97
N THR A 497 11.77 32.43 -29.89
CA THR A 497 11.24 32.81 -28.57
C THR A 497 10.72 34.23 -28.59
N LEU A 498 11.49 35.17 -29.16
CA LEU A 498 11.07 36.57 -29.32
C LEU A 498 9.74 36.67 -30.08
N PHE A 499 9.61 35.96 -31.20
CA PHE A 499 8.36 35.90 -31.95
C PHE A 499 7.20 35.36 -31.11
N LYS A 500 7.39 34.26 -30.36
CA LYS A 500 6.37 33.74 -29.44
C LYS A 500 5.99 34.75 -28.36
N VAL A 501 6.94 35.53 -27.83
CA VAL A 501 6.65 36.60 -26.86
C VAL A 501 5.79 37.69 -27.50
N TYR A 502 6.11 38.15 -28.72
CA TYR A 502 5.26 39.09 -29.46
C TYR A 502 3.84 38.55 -29.67
N VAL A 503 3.71 37.27 -30.03
CA VAL A 503 2.41 36.61 -30.17
C VAL A 503 1.67 36.58 -28.83
N SER A 504 2.33 36.20 -27.73
CA SER A 504 1.73 36.19 -26.39
C SER A 504 1.22 37.57 -25.97
N TYR A 505 2.04 38.61 -26.12
CA TYR A 505 1.67 39.98 -25.77
C TYR A 505 0.58 40.55 -26.70
N SER A 506 0.54 40.13 -27.97
CA SER A 506 -0.53 40.52 -28.90
C SER A 506 -1.86 39.84 -28.56
N ILE A 507 -1.84 38.53 -28.29
CA ILE A 507 -3.04 37.76 -27.90
C ILE A 507 -3.62 38.31 -26.60
N THR A 508 -2.78 38.49 -25.59
CA THR A 508 -3.24 38.93 -24.27
C THR A 508 -3.52 40.43 -24.20
N GLY A 509 -2.70 41.25 -24.84
CA GLY A 509 -2.79 42.71 -24.81
C GLY A 509 -3.85 43.30 -25.74
N LEU A 510 -4.01 42.77 -26.95
CA LEU A 510 -4.95 43.32 -27.94
C LEU A 510 -6.27 42.56 -27.96
N PHE A 511 -6.23 41.25 -28.22
CA PHE A 511 -7.45 40.47 -28.45
C PHE A 511 -8.21 40.20 -27.15
N LEU A 512 -7.52 39.65 -26.14
CA LEU A 512 -8.16 39.29 -24.88
C LEU A 512 -8.61 40.53 -24.09
N THR A 513 -7.78 41.57 -24.00
CA THR A 513 -8.17 42.82 -23.33
C THR A 513 -9.44 43.40 -23.94
N SER A 514 -9.51 43.50 -25.28
CA SER A 514 -10.68 44.06 -25.97
C SER A 514 -11.94 43.21 -25.76
N PHE A 515 -11.78 41.89 -25.82
CA PHE A 515 -12.88 40.95 -25.58
C PHE A 515 -13.40 41.01 -24.14
N LEU A 516 -12.50 41.05 -23.16
CA LEU A 516 -12.89 41.15 -21.75
C LEU A 516 -13.50 42.51 -21.42
N LEU A 517 -13.00 43.62 -22.00
CA LEU A 517 -13.63 44.94 -21.84
C LEU A 517 -15.09 44.90 -22.30
N TRP A 518 -15.35 44.38 -23.50
CA TRP A 518 -16.70 44.21 -24.03
C TRP A 518 -17.60 43.36 -23.10
N ILE A 519 -17.08 42.28 -22.52
CA ILE A 519 -17.81 41.48 -21.53
C ILE A 519 -18.15 42.32 -20.29
N TRP A 520 -17.15 43.01 -19.73
CA TRP A 520 -17.35 43.74 -18.48
C TRP A 520 -18.30 44.91 -18.66
N THR A 521 -18.13 45.72 -19.70
CA THR A 521 -18.92 46.95 -19.88
C THR A 521 -20.28 46.64 -20.50
N ASP A 522 -20.32 45.91 -21.60
CA ASP A 522 -21.52 45.83 -22.44
C ASP A 522 -22.41 44.64 -22.06
N CYS A 523 -21.82 43.55 -21.55
CA CYS A 523 -22.59 42.39 -21.12
C CYS A 523 -22.93 42.43 -19.62
N LEU A 524 -22.02 42.94 -18.78
CA LEU A 524 -22.15 42.89 -17.32
C LEU A 524 -22.34 44.27 -16.65
N GLY A 525 -22.29 45.37 -17.40
CA GLY A 525 -22.58 46.71 -16.90
C GLY A 525 -21.54 47.26 -15.92
N ILE A 526 -20.32 46.72 -15.90
CA ILE A 526 -19.22 47.20 -15.08
C ILE A 526 -18.72 48.55 -15.63
N ASN A 527 -18.43 49.49 -14.74
CA ASN A 527 -17.93 50.81 -15.11
C ASN A 527 -16.65 50.72 -15.97
N GLU A 528 -16.63 51.48 -17.06
CA GLU A 528 -15.53 51.56 -18.04
C GLU A 528 -14.18 51.99 -17.44
N ASN A 529 -14.17 52.66 -16.29
CA ASN A 529 -12.93 53.01 -15.57
C ASN A 529 -12.41 51.85 -14.70
N ILE A 530 -13.29 50.92 -14.29
CA ILE A 530 -12.95 49.78 -13.43
C ILE A 530 -12.63 48.53 -14.28
N ALA A 531 -13.33 48.35 -15.41
CA ALA A 531 -13.15 47.21 -16.30
C ALA A 531 -11.69 46.96 -16.75
N PRO A 532 -10.88 47.99 -17.09
CA PRO A 532 -9.47 47.80 -17.42
C PRO A 532 -8.63 47.27 -16.25
N ILE A 533 -8.96 47.66 -15.01
CA ILE A 533 -8.27 47.18 -13.80
C ILE A 533 -8.61 45.71 -13.55
N ILE A 534 -9.88 45.33 -13.70
CA ILE A 534 -10.33 43.94 -13.60
C ILE A 534 -9.63 43.06 -14.65
N ASN A 535 -9.45 43.56 -15.88
CA ASN A 535 -8.73 42.85 -16.93
C ASN A 535 -7.33 42.42 -16.53
N LEU A 536 -6.59 43.26 -15.79
CA LEU A 536 -5.22 42.96 -15.39
C LEU A 536 -5.11 41.68 -14.55
N PHE A 537 -6.14 41.36 -13.75
CA PHE A 537 -6.20 40.12 -12.96
C PHE A 537 -6.31 38.85 -13.81
N PHE A 538 -6.71 38.97 -15.08
CA PHE A 538 -6.81 37.84 -16.01
C PHE A 538 -5.69 37.85 -17.05
N THR A 539 -5.37 39.03 -17.61
CA THR A 539 -4.39 39.15 -18.69
C THR A 539 -2.97 38.93 -18.19
N ILE A 540 -2.61 39.38 -16.98
CA ILE A 540 -1.26 39.21 -16.43
C ILE A 540 -0.96 37.72 -16.12
N PRO A 541 -1.80 36.97 -15.36
CA PRO A 541 -1.57 35.55 -15.14
C PRO A 541 -1.53 34.73 -16.42
N LEU A 542 -2.45 34.99 -17.36
CA LEU A 542 -2.44 34.27 -18.62
C LEU A 542 -1.19 34.57 -19.45
N ASN A 543 -0.77 35.84 -19.55
CA ASN A 543 0.44 36.20 -20.27
C ASN A 543 1.69 35.58 -19.61
N PHE A 544 1.74 35.52 -18.28
CA PHE A 544 2.80 34.80 -17.56
C PHE A 544 2.81 33.30 -17.92
N LEU A 545 1.67 32.62 -17.87
CA LEU A 545 1.55 31.19 -18.19
C LEU A 545 1.94 30.89 -19.65
N LEU A 546 1.50 31.72 -20.60
CA LEU A 546 1.89 31.62 -22.01
C LEU A 546 3.39 31.83 -22.19
N ASN A 547 3.98 32.82 -21.52
CA ASN A 547 5.41 33.06 -21.61
C ASN A 547 6.18 31.87 -21.03
N LYS A 548 5.85 31.44 -19.82
CA LYS A 548 6.54 30.35 -19.12
C LYS A 548 6.42 29.00 -19.85
N PHE A 549 5.20 28.54 -20.10
CA PHE A 549 4.95 27.18 -20.57
C PHE A 549 4.94 27.05 -22.10
N TRP A 550 5.02 28.14 -22.86
CA TRP A 550 5.03 28.10 -24.32
C TRP A 550 6.11 28.96 -24.99
N ALA A 551 6.24 30.24 -24.62
CA ALA A 551 7.22 31.12 -25.25
C ALA A 551 8.65 30.68 -24.91
N TYR A 552 8.95 30.55 -23.61
CA TYR A 552 10.26 30.19 -23.07
C TYR A 552 10.46 28.68 -22.88
N LYS A 553 9.42 27.86 -23.07
CA LYS A 553 9.55 26.39 -23.01
C LYS A 553 10.49 25.88 -24.12
N LYS A 554 11.50 25.10 -23.72
CA LYS A 554 12.41 24.41 -24.64
C LYS A 554 11.65 23.34 -25.44
N ASN A 555 11.83 23.34 -26.76
CA ASN A 555 11.34 22.27 -27.64
C ASN A 555 12.25 21.06 -27.60
#